data_AF-M9VXS6-F1
#
_entry.id   AF-M9VXS6-F1
#
_cell.length_a   1.000
_cell.length_b   1.000
_cell.length_c   1.000
_cell.angle_alpha   90.00
_cell.angle_beta   90.00
_cell.angle_gamma   90.00
#
_symmetry.space_group_name_H-M   'P 1'
#
loop_
_entity.id
_entity.type
_entity.pdbx_description
1 polymer ?
#
loop_
_entity_poly.entity_id
_entity_poly.type
_entity_poly.pdbx_seq_one_letter_code
_entity_poly.pdbx_strand_id
1 'polypeptide(L)'
;MRKMCSQMGMKVYPGRLVKVSENRNESFLDALRSTIAPQLQLVVIFFPSLRSDRYAAIKKVCCIERPITSQVIQSRTLSRPEKARSIIKKIAMQINCKLGGALWGLAIPFEKLMVCGMDVYHGPAQKQVSVMGFVATSDPQQTTWYSRVGFGGTNQELADNLRVCMGGALKKYLEASGFYPDRIIMFRDGVGDGQLKMTQEFEVPQMLQSFGDLGLSYKPKLTVVVCQKRIMTRIFSVQGNLGCNPRLQNPLP
;
A
#
# COMPACT_ATOMS: atom_id res chain seq x y z
N MET A 1 3.82 -16.49 -18.29
CA MET A 1 3.58 -15.09 -17.89
C MET A 1 3.19 -14.22 -19.08
N ARG A 2 4.05 -13.99 -20.09
CA ARG A 2 3.74 -13.15 -21.27
C ARG A 2 2.36 -13.35 -21.91
N LYS A 3 1.99 -14.60 -22.22
CA LYS A 3 0.66 -14.94 -22.78
C LYS A 3 -0.51 -14.42 -21.92
N MET A 4 -0.38 -14.50 -20.60
CA MET A 4 -1.39 -14.08 -19.65
C MET A 4 -1.43 -12.57 -19.47
N CYS A 5 -0.26 -11.92 -19.42
CA CYS A 5 -0.15 -10.46 -19.42
C CYS A 5 -0.84 -9.88 -20.67
N SER A 6 -0.61 -10.47 -21.85
CA SER A 6 -1.25 -10.03 -23.10
C SER A 6 -2.77 -10.10 -23.04
N GLN A 7 -3.35 -11.13 -22.40
CA GLN A 7 -4.80 -11.26 -22.21
C GLN A 7 -5.38 -10.19 -21.26
N MET A 8 -4.52 -9.57 -20.43
CA MET A 8 -4.88 -8.50 -19.51
C MET A 8 -4.51 -7.11 -20.06
N GLY A 9 -4.12 -6.99 -21.33
CA GLY A 9 -3.69 -5.72 -21.93
C GLY A 9 -2.26 -5.29 -21.57
N MET A 10 -1.49 -6.12 -20.85
CA MET A 10 -0.11 -5.84 -20.49
C MET A 10 0.87 -6.39 -21.53
N LYS A 11 1.59 -5.48 -22.22
CA LYS A 11 2.66 -5.85 -23.15
C LYS A 11 3.96 -6.10 -22.38
N VAL A 12 4.49 -7.32 -22.45
CA VAL A 12 5.73 -7.72 -21.74
C VAL A 12 6.77 -8.18 -22.75
N TYR A 13 7.84 -7.39 -22.89
CA TYR A 13 8.97 -7.71 -23.75
C TYR A 13 9.88 -8.79 -23.14
N PRO A 14 10.67 -9.50 -23.96
CA PRO A 14 11.70 -10.40 -23.45
C PRO A 14 12.66 -9.68 -22.50
N GLY A 15 12.88 -10.24 -21.31
CA GLY A 15 13.84 -9.70 -20.35
C GLY A 15 15.23 -10.32 -20.52
N ARG A 16 16.25 -9.64 -20.00
CA ARG A 16 17.61 -10.20 -19.87
C ARG A 16 17.67 -11.19 -18.70
N LEU A 17 18.06 -12.43 -18.96
CA LEU A 17 18.31 -13.41 -17.91
C LEU A 17 19.70 -13.18 -17.30
N VAL A 18 19.76 -13.00 -15.99
CA VAL A 18 21.01 -12.87 -15.24
C VAL A 18 21.11 -14.10 -14.32
N LYS A 19 22.14 -14.92 -14.56
CA LYS A 19 22.44 -16.05 -13.69
C LYS A 19 23.25 -15.54 -12.50
N VAL A 20 22.82 -15.90 -11.29
CA VAL A 20 23.59 -15.65 -10.07
C VAL A 20 24.46 -16.87 -9.82
N SER A 21 25.77 -16.68 -9.66
CA SER A 21 26.76 -17.76 -9.53
C SER A 21 26.54 -18.61 -8.27
N GLU A 22 26.12 -17.99 -7.17
CA GLU A 22 25.99 -18.66 -5.87
C GLU A 22 24.72 -18.25 -5.14
N ASN A 23 24.22 -19.12 -4.26
CA ASN A 23 23.05 -18.85 -3.44
C ASN A 23 23.37 -18.01 -2.17
N ARG A 24 24.31 -17.06 -2.26
CA ARG A 24 24.71 -16.13 -1.19
C ARG A 24 24.05 -14.77 -1.39
N ASN A 25 23.80 -14.03 -0.31
CA ASN A 25 23.07 -12.76 -0.39
C ASN A 25 23.82 -11.73 -1.24
N GLU A 26 25.14 -11.66 -1.06
CA GLU A 26 26.06 -10.77 -1.75
C GLU A 26 25.97 -10.98 -3.27
N SER A 27 25.98 -12.23 -3.72
CA SER A 27 25.88 -12.57 -5.15
C SER A 27 24.58 -12.04 -5.78
N PHE A 28 23.45 -12.07 -5.06
CA PHE A 28 22.20 -11.48 -5.56
C PHE A 28 22.27 -9.95 -5.59
N LEU A 29 22.88 -9.33 -4.57
CA LEU A 29 22.99 -7.86 -4.50
C LEU A 29 23.93 -7.32 -5.58
N ASP A 30 25.05 -8.01 -5.84
CA ASP A 30 26.02 -7.62 -6.86
C ASP A 30 25.44 -7.78 -8.27
N ALA A 31 24.77 -8.91 -8.53
CA ALA A 31 24.04 -9.12 -9.77
C ALA A 31 22.94 -8.07 -9.99
N LEU A 32 22.21 -7.70 -8.93
CA LEU A 32 21.18 -6.68 -8.99
C LEU A 32 21.77 -5.29 -9.28
N ARG A 33 22.79 -4.86 -8.51
CA ARG A 33 23.44 -3.56 -8.67
C ARG A 33 24.08 -3.40 -10.06
N SER A 34 24.73 -4.44 -10.59
CA SER A 34 25.29 -4.43 -11.95
C SER A 34 24.24 -4.45 -13.06
N THR A 35 23.00 -4.88 -12.75
CA THR A 35 21.92 -5.00 -13.74
C THR A 35 21.06 -3.76 -13.86
N ILE A 36 20.85 -3.02 -12.76
CA ILE A 36 19.99 -1.84 -12.75
C ILE A 36 20.58 -0.75 -13.65
N ALA A 37 19.80 -0.33 -14.64
CA ALA A 37 20.11 0.72 -15.59
C ALA A 37 18.89 1.66 -15.76
N PRO A 38 19.06 2.91 -16.20
CA PRO A 38 17.98 3.91 -16.23
C PRO A 38 16.72 3.50 -17.00
N GLN A 39 16.86 2.73 -18.08
CA GLN A 39 15.77 2.26 -18.93
C GLN A 39 15.06 1.00 -18.41
N LEU A 40 15.55 0.40 -17.33
CA LEU A 40 15.00 -0.85 -16.80
C LEU A 40 13.75 -0.56 -15.96
N GLN A 41 12.60 -1.12 -16.36
CA GLN A 41 11.32 -0.87 -15.70
C GLN A 41 11.03 -1.81 -14.51
N LEU A 42 11.56 -3.03 -14.55
CA LEU A 42 11.21 -4.10 -13.60
C LEU A 42 12.36 -5.09 -13.45
N VAL A 43 12.62 -5.52 -12.22
CA VAL A 43 13.43 -6.71 -11.92
C VAL A 43 12.55 -7.83 -11.34
N VAL A 44 12.66 -9.03 -11.90
CA VAL A 44 12.04 -10.24 -11.36
C VAL A 44 13.13 -11.14 -10.80
N ILE A 45 13.03 -11.46 -9.51
CA ILE A 45 14.09 -12.13 -8.76
C ILE A 45 13.55 -13.45 -8.22
N PHE A 46 14.19 -14.55 -8.59
CA PHE A 46 13.80 -15.88 -8.15
C PHE A 46 14.57 -16.30 -6.90
N PHE A 47 13.85 -16.59 -5.83
CA PHE A 47 14.42 -17.08 -4.58
C PHE A 47 14.27 -18.62 -4.52
N PRO A 48 15.36 -19.37 -4.31
CA PRO A 48 15.27 -20.81 -4.13
C PRO A 48 14.61 -21.20 -2.79
N SER A 49 14.78 -20.37 -1.75
CA SER A 49 14.18 -20.56 -0.42
C SER A 49 13.71 -19.24 0.18
N LEU A 50 12.81 -19.31 1.16
CA LEU A 50 12.35 -18.14 1.91
C LEU A 50 13.47 -17.68 2.85
N ARG A 51 14.03 -16.50 2.58
CA ARG A 51 15.07 -15.86 3.39
C ARG A 51 14.70 -14.40 3.62
N SER A 52 14.30 -14.07 4.85
CA SER A 52 13.84 -12.73 5.24
C SER A 52 14.97 -11.69 5.15
N ASP A 53 16.17 -12.07 5.56
CA ASP A 53 17.40 -11.29 5.48
C ASP A 53 17.72 -10.88 4.02
N ARG A 54 17.67 -11.85 3.09
CA ARG A 54 17.89 -11.59 1.66
C ARG A 54 16.81 -10.70 1.08
N TYR A 55 15.55 -10.97 1.43
CA TYR A 55 14.43 -10.17 0.97
C TYR A 55 14.57 -8.70 1.41
N ALA A 56 14.91 -8.48 2.68
CA ALA A 56 15.15 -7.15 3.22
C ALA A 56 16.31 -6.43 2.51
N ALA A 57 17.43 -7.11 2.28
CA ALA A 57 18.58 -6.55 1.56
C ALA A 57 18.23 -6.16 0.12
N ILE A 58 17.54 -7.03 -0.62
CA ILE A 58 17.08 -6.74 -1.99
C ILE A 58 16.10 -5.55 -2.00
N LYS A 59 15.18 -5.47 -1.03
CA LYS A 59 14.26 -4.35 -0.93
C LYS A 59 14.95 -3.05 -0.56
N LYS A 60 15.99 -3.08 0.28
CA LYS A 60 16.83 -1.91 0.56
C LYS A 60 17.47 -1.38 -0.73
N VAL A 61 18.05 -2.26 -1.55
CA VAL A 61 18.62 -1.85 -2.84
C VAL A 61 17.54 -1.26 -3.76
N CYS A 62 16.45 -1.99 -4.00
CA CYS A 62 15.43 -1.58 -4.96
C CYS A 62 14.53 -0.40 -4.53
N CYS A 63 14.44 -0.10 -3.23
CA CYS A 63 13.56 0.96 -2.74
C CYS A 63 14.32 2.20 -2.22
N ILE A 64 15.60 2.06 -1.87
CA ILE A 64 16.40 3.13 -1.25
C ILE A 64 17.63 3.46 -2.09
N GLU A 65 18.48 2.47 -2.38
CA GLU A 65 19.78 2.73 -3.03
C GLU A 65 19.64 3.00 -4.54
N ARG A 66 18.83 2.20 -5.23
CA ARG A 66 18.57 2.26 -6.68
C ARG A 66 17.09 1.99 -6.96
N PRO A 67 16.22 3.01 -6.85
CA PRO A 67 14.78 2.85 -6.98
C PRO A 67 14.38 2.16 -8.28
N ILE A 68 13.83 0.94 -8.16
CA ILE A 68 13.30 0.17 -9.29
C ILE A 68 12.19 -0.77 -8.83
N THR A 69 11.17 -0.91 -9.66
CA THR A 69 10.11 -1.88 -9.40
C THR A 69 10.68 -3.29 -9.34
N SER A 70 10.39 -4.01 -8.26
CA SER A 70 10.90 -5.36 -8.02
C SER A 70 9.81 -6.36 -7.66
N GLN A 71 9.88 -7.53 -8.28
CA GLN A 71 9.04 -8.68 -7.98
C GLN A 71 9.89 -9.88 -7.57
N VAL A 72 9.79 -10.27 -6.30
CA VAL A 72 10.42 -11.50 -5.80
C VAL A 72 9.44 -12.66 -5.97
N ILE A 73 9.92 -13.80 -6.47
CA ILE A 73 9.14 -15.02 -6.67
C ILE A 73 9.90 -16.18 -6.04
N GLN A 74 9.24 -16.99 -5.23
CA GLN A 74 9.84 -18.23 -4.74
C GLN A 74 9.73 -19.31 -5.82
N SER A 75 10.86 -19.93 -6.17
CA SER A 75 10.90 -20.96 -7.21
C SER A 75 9.99 -22.15 -6.89
N ARG A 76 9.91 -22.54 -5.60
CA ARG A 76 9.03 -23.62 -5.12
C ARG A 76 7.54 -23.32 -5.36
N THR A 77 7.13 -22.07 -5.35
CA THR A 77 5.71 -21.71 -5.59
C THR A 77 5.28 -22.05 -7.02
N LEU A 78 6.24 -22.12 -7.97
CA LEU A 78 5.98 -22.46 -9.36
C LEU A 78 6.15 -23.94 -9.69
N SER A 79 6.63 -24.77 -8.75
CA SER A 79 6.90 -26.19 -8.99
C SER A 79 5.65 -27.08 -8.98
N ARG A 80 4.47 -26.50 -8.72
CA ARG A 80 3.16 -27.18 -8.68
C ARG A 80 2.34 -26.79 -9.92
N PRO A 81 2.33 -27.58 -11.00
CA PRO A 81 1.73 -27.21 -12.28
C PRO A 81 0.26 -26.81 -12.16
N GLU A 82 -0.49 -27.48 -11.28
CA GLU A 82 -1.92 -27.28 -11.07
C GLU A 82 -2.25 -25.90 -10.47
N LYS A 83 -1.35 -25.36 -9.63
CA LYS A 83 -1.51 -24.02 -9.03
C LYS A 83 -0.75 -22.92 -9.78
N ALA A 84 0.26 -23.29 -10.56
CA ALA A 84 1.19 -22.37 -11.21
C ALA A 84 0.46 -21.31 -12.05
N ARG A 85 -0.59 -21.69 -12.79
CA ARG A 85 -1.36 -20.73 -13.60
C ARG A 85 -2.01 -19.62 -12.76
N SER A 86 -2.68 -19.99 -11.67
CA SER A 86 -3.34 -19.02 -10.76
C SER A 86 -2.33 -18.12 -10.06
N ILE A 87 -1.20 -18.69 -9.64
CA ILE A 87 -0.09 -17.95 -9.03
C ILE A 87 0.51 -16.94 -10.01
N ILE A 88 0.83 -17.38 -11.24
CA ILE A 88 1.39 -16.50 -12.27
C ILE A 88 0.42 -15.35 -12.57
N LYS A 89 -0.91 -15.60 -12.55
CA LYS A 89 -1.92 -14.55 -12.72
C LYS A 89 -1.83 -13.50 -11.62
N LYS A 90 -1.80 -13.93 -10.36
CA LYS A 90 -1.65 -13.02 -9.21
C LYS A 90 -0.35 -12.22 -9.27
N ILE A 91 0.74 -12.85 -9.69
CA ILE A 91 2.04 -12.17 -9.86
C ILE A 91 1.96 -11.13 -10.99
N ALA A 92 1.33 -11.46 -12.12
CA ALA A 92 1.14 -10.51 -13.23
C ALA A 92 0.28 -9.31 -12.79
N MET A 93 -0.81 -9.55 -12.06
CA MET A 93 -1.64 -8.51 -11.47
C MET A 93 -0.83 -7.61 -10.52
N GLN A 94 0.00 -8.19 -9.65
CA GLN A 94 0.86 -7.43 -8.74
C GLN A 94 1.90 -6.58 -9.49
N ILE A 95 2.50 -7.11 -10.56
CA ILE A 95 3.44 -6.36 -11.40
C ILE A 95 2.72 -5.17 -12.06
N ASN A 96 1.49 -5.37 -12.57
CA ASN A 96 0.69 -4.29 -13.16
C ASN A 96 0.55 -3.13 -12.18
N CYS A 97 0.08 -3.42 -10.96
CA CYS A 97 -0.13 -2.39 -9.93
C CYS A 97 1.17 -1.67 -9.55
N LYS A 98 2.29 -2.40 -9.45
CA LYS A 98 3.58 -1.78 -9.12
C LYS A 98 4.14 -0.89 -10.24
N LEU A 99 3.72 -1.11 -11.47
CA LEU A 99 4.07 -0.26 -12.62
C LEU A 99 3.05 0.86 -12.85
N GLY A 100 2.11 1.06 -11.92
CA GLY A 100 1.09 2.12 -11.98
C GLY A 100 -0.21 1.73 -12.70
N GLY A 101 -0.35 0.47 -13.12
CA GLY A 101 -1.56 0.00 -13.79
C GLY A 101 -2.70 -0.32 -12.82
N ALA A 102 -3.91 0.08 -13.17
CA ALA A 102 -5.14 -0.31 -12.48
C ALA A 102 -5.63 -1.68 -12.98
N LEU A 103 -6.22 -2.49 -12.09
CA LEU A 103 -6.80 -3.78 -12.47
C LEU A 103 -8.28 -3.67 -12.83
N TRP A 104 -8.98 -2.77 -12.14
CA TRP A 104 -10.39 -2.44 -12.29
C TRP A 104 -10.63 -1.09 -11.59
N GLY A 105 -11.79 -0.49 -11.82
CA GLY A 105 -12.25 0.72 -11.15
C GLY A 105 -13.75 0.66 -10.89
N LEU A 106 -14.24 1.53 -10.01
CA LEU A 106 -15.66 1.66 -9.70
C LEU A 106 -16.09 3.11 -9.98
N ALA A 107 -17.31 3.28 -10.50
CA ALA A 107 -17.94 4.59 -10.56
C ALA A 107 -18.31 5.02 -9.13
N ILE A 108 -17.58 5.98 -8.59
CA ILE A 108 -17.83 6.54 -7.27
C ILE A 108 -18.61 7.86 -7.46
N PRO A 109 -19.83 7.99 -6.93
CA PRO A 109 -20.73 9.13 -7.22
C PRO A 109 -20.36 10.39 -6.40
N PHE A 110 -19.06 10.66 -6.24
CA PHE A 110 -18.55 11.83 -5.56
C PHE A 110 -17.53 12.52 -6.45
N GLU A 111 -17.84 13.76 -6.84
CA GLU A 111 -16.89 14.60 -7.55
C GLU A 111 -15.78 15.07 -6.62
N LYS A 112 -14.57 15.18 -7.18
CA LYS A 112 -13.37 15.73 -6.52
C LYS A 112 -13.13 15.14 -5.12
N LEU A 113 -13.32 13.82 -5.01
CA LEU A 113 -13.05 13.06 -3.80
C LEU A 113 -11.58 12.62 -3.77
N MET A 114 -10.95 12.77 -2.60
CA MET A 114 -9.71 12.09 -2.26
C MET A 114 -9.95 11.15 -1.09
N VAL A 115 -9.58 9.89 -1.25
CA VAL A 115 -9.61 8.89 -0.17
C VAL A 115 -8.19 8.67 0.35
N CYS A 116 -8.03 8.81 1.65
CA CYS A 116 -6.77 8.64 2.36
C CYS A 116 -6.84 7.45 3.31
N GLY A 117 -5.67 6.85 3.56
CA GLY A 117 -5.48 5.78 4.52
C GLY A 117 -4.25 6.05 5.37
N MET A 118 -4.35 5.75 6.65
CA MET A 118 -3.31 6.01 7.64
C MET A 118 -3.25 4.87 8.65
N ASP A 119 -2.04 4.37 8.90
CA ASP A 119 -1.74 3.43 9.98
C ASP A 119 -0.44 3.82 10.66
N VAL A 120 -0.35 3.59 11.97
CA VAL A 120 0.83 3.89 12.77
C VAL A 120 1.26 2.62 13.48
N TYR A 121 2.42 2.12 13.08
CA TYR A 121 3.07 1.01 13.73
C TYR A 121 3.97 1.55 14.85
N HIS A 122 3.73 1.11 16.08
CA HIS A 122 4.61 1.37 17.21
C HIS A 122 5.61 0.23 17.36
N GLY A 123 6.90 0.55 17.27
CA GLY A 123 7.97 -0.39 17.52
C GLY A 123 8.02 -0.86 18.98
N PRO A 124 8.86 -1.86 19.31
CA PRO A 124 9.03 -2.34 20.68
C PRO A 124 9.40 -1.19 21.62
N ALA A 125 8.88 -1.22 22.86
CA ALA A 125 8.99 -0.13 23.85
C ALA A 125 10.43 0.37 24.08
N GLN A 126 11.43 -0.49 23.88
CA GLN A 126 12.87 -0.17 24.02
C GLN A 126 13.41 0.77 22.94
N LYS A 127 12.79 0.83 21.75
CA LYS A 127 13.28 1.64 20.62
C LYS A 127 12.54 2.97 20.47
N GLN A 128 11.33 3.10 21.03
CA GLN A 128 10.46 4.28 20.89
C GLN A 128 10.40 4.88 19.47
N VAL A 129 10.40 4.03 18.44
CA VAL A 129 10.21 4.47 17.05
C VAL A 129 8.81 4.07 16.62
N SER A 130 8.02 5.06 16.21
CA SER A 130 6.76 4.86 15.50
C SER A 130 6.96 5.13 14.02
N VAL A 131 6.30 4.32 13.19
CA VAL A 131 6.33 4.43 11.74
C VAL A 131 4.90 4.65 11.26
N MET A 132 4.66 5.80 10.66
CA MET A 132 3.38 6.13 10.04
C MET A 132 3.42 5.79 8.56
N GLY A 133 2.50 4.93 8.11
CA GLY A 133 2.21 4.73 6.69
C GLY A 133 1.03 5.58 6.29
N PHE A 134 1.22 6.46 5.30
CA PHE A 134 0.16 7.30 4.74
C PHE A 134 0.00 6.99 3.25
N VAL A 135 -1.25 6.85 2.81
CA VAL A 135 -1.62 6.71 1.40
C VAL A 135 -2.79 7.63 1.07
N ALA A 136 -2.85 8.11 -0.17
CA ALA A 136 -3.98 8.86 -0.68
C ALA A 136 -4.17 8.58 -2.16
N THR A 137 -5.42 8.49 -2.62
CA THR A 137 -5.73 8.44 -4.05
C THR A 137 -5.21 9.69 -4.73
N SER A 138 -4.51 9.55 -5.85
CA SER A 138 -3.91 10.68 -6.57
C SER A 138 -4.67 11.07 -7.83
N ASP A 139 -5.70 10.33 -8.23
CA ASP A 139 -6.53 10.62 -9.39
C ASP A 139 -8.03 10.54 -9.08
N PRO A 140 -8.90 11.22 -9.85
CA PRO A 140 -10.34 11.18 -9.64
C PRO A 140 -10.96 9.77 -9.77
N GLN A 141 -10.37 8.88 -10.58
CA GLN A 141 -10.88 7.50 -10.76
C GLN A 141 -10.51 6.59 -9.58
N GLN A 142 -9.74 7.08 -8.61
CA GLN A 142 -9.30 6.34 -7.41
C GLN A 142 -8.47 5.10 -7.75
N THR A 143 -7.67 5.16 -8.82
CA THR A 143 -6.92 4.01 -9.35
C THR A 143 -5.43 4.05 -9.06
N THR A 144 -4.90 5.23 -8.78
CA THR A 144 -3.51 5.54 -8.46
C THR A 144 -3.40 6.10 -7.06
N TRP A 145 -2.25 5.87 -6.43
CA TRP A 145 -2.04 6.18 -5.01
C TRP A 145 -0.71 6.89 -4.82
N TYR A 146 -0.76 8.02 -4.15
CA TYR A 146 0.37 8.61 -3.45
C TYR A 146 0.61 7.85 -2.14
N SER A 147 1.88 7.61 -1.80
CA SER A 147 2.26 6.99 -0.53
C SER A 147 3.47 7.68 0.07
N ARG A 148 3.48 7.85 1.39
CA ARG A 148 4.62 8.34 2.13
C ARG A 148 4.72 7.66 3.49
N VAL A 149 5.95 7.51 3.97
CA VAL A 149 6.24 7.00 5.30
C VAL A 149 6.80 8.15 6.14
N GLY A 150 6.28 8.30 7.36
CA GLY A 150 6.81 9.20 8.38
C GLY A 150 7.43 8.40 9.52
N PHE A 151 8.52 8.90 10.09
CA PHE A 151 9.17 8.34 11.26
C PHE A 151 9.07 9.35 12.40
N GLY A 152 8.70 8.90 13.59
CA GLY A 152 8.63 9.75 14.78
C GLY A 152 8.56 8.91 16.06
N GLY A 153 9.25 9.33 17.11
CA GLY A 153 9.14 8.74 18.44
C GLY A 153 8.09 9.43 19.31
N THR A 154 7.75 10.68 19.00
CA THR A 154 6.76 11.46 19.75
C THR A 154 5.48 11.72 18.95
N ASN A 155 4.40 12.06 19.65
CA ASN A 155 3.14 12.46 19.01
C ASN A 155 3.31 13.71 18.14
N GLN A 156 4.20 14.64 18.53
CA GLN A 156 4.47 15.85 17.76
C GLN A 156 5.15 15.53 16.41
N GLU A 157 6.14 14.63 16.41
CA GLU A 157 6.81 14.23 15.16
C GLU A 157 5.85 13.50 14.22
N LEU A 158 4.95 12.66 14.76
CA LEU A 158 3.89 12.02 13.95
C LEU A 158 2.94 13.05 13.36
N ALA A 159 2.55 14.04 14.15
CA ALA A 159 1.71 15.16 13.76
C ALA A 159 2.35 16.00 12.63
N ASP A 160 3.64 16.31 12.74
CA ASP A 160 4.38 17.06 11.72
C ASP A 160 4.51 16.25 10.42
N ASN A 161 4.80 14.95 10.54
CA ASN A 161 4.82 14.05 9.39
C ASN A 161 3.45 13.98 8.69
N LEU A 162 2.33 14.00 9.43
CA LEU A 162 0.98 13.94 8.87
C LEU A 162 0.69 15.18 8.01
N ARG A 163 1.03 16.38 8.49
CA ARG A 163 0.91 17.64 7.74
C ARG A 163 1.69 17.56 6.42
N VAL A 164 2.93 17.08 6.47
CA VAL A 164 3.78 16.90 5.29
C VAL A 164 3.22 15.84 4.32
N CYS A 165 2.68 14.74 4.83
CA CYS A 165 2.06 13.71 4.02
C CYS A 165 0.82 14.23 3.30
N MET A 166 -0.07 14.93 4.01
CA MET A 166 -1.29 15.50 3.46
C MET A 166 -1.00 16.57 2.40
N GLY A 167 -0.08 17.51 2.67
CA GLY A 167 0.34 18.50 1.68
C GLY A 167 0.90 17.88 0.40
N GLY A 168 1.74 16.84 0.55
CA GLY A 168 2.25 16.08 -0.60
C GLY A 168 1.15 15.36 -1.40
N ALA A 169 0.17 14.79 -0.72
CA ALA A 169 -0.99 14.14 -1.34
C ALA A 169 -1.84 15.12 -2.15
N LEU A 170 -2.16 16.28 -1.56
CA LEU A 170 -2.93 17.34 -2.21
C LEU A 170 -2.21 17.87 -3.45
N LYS A 171 -0.90 18.09 -3.37
CA LYS A 171 -0.09 18.49 -4.52
C LYS A 171 -0.13 17.44 -5.63
N LYS A 172 0.00 16.15 -5.28
CA LYS A 172 -0.05 15.06 -6.26
C LYS A 172 -1.42 14.91 -6.92
N TYR A 173 -2.49 15.13 -6.15
CA TYR A 173 -3.84 15.14 -6.69
C TYR A 173 -4.04 16.32 -7.66
N LEU A 174 -3.55 17.51 -7.31
CA LEU A 174 -3.56 18.69 -8.19
C LEU A 174 -2.79 18.44 -9.50
N GLU A 175 -1.58 17.87 -9.41
CA GLU A 175 -0.75 17.57 -10.57
C GLU A 175 -1.45 16.61 -11.56
N ALA A 176 -2.23 15.65 -11.05
CA ALA A 176 -2.89 14.65 -11.89
C ALA A 176 -4.27 15.10 -12.42
N SER A 177 -5.02 15.89 -11.65
CA SER A 177 -6.41 16.24 -11.96
C SER A 177 -6.60 17.69 -12.42
N GLY A 178 -5.64 18.58 -12.15
CA GLY A 178 -5.75 20.02 -12.39
C GLY A 178 -6.57 20.79 -11.34
N PHE A 179 -7.06 20.12 -10.30
CA PHE A 179 -7.80 20.76 -9.19
C PHE A 179 -7.47 20.10 -7.84
N TYR A 180 -7.80 20.79 -6.74
CA TYR A 180 -7.77 20.19 -5.40
C TYR A 180 -9.08 19.45 -5.10
N PRO A 181 -9.05 18.42 -4.24
CA PRO A 181 -10.27 17.72 -3.84
C PRO A 181 -11.15 18.59 -2.95
N ASP A 182 -12.47 18.60 -3.18
CA ASP A 182 -13.42 19.32 -2.32
C ASP A 182 -13.81 18.48 -1.09
N ARG A 183 -13.58 17.16 -1.15
CA ARG A 183 -13.93 16.18 -0.12
C ARG A 183 -12.76 15.24 0.13
N ILE A 184 -12.44 15.03 1.41
CA ILE A 184 -11.36 14.16 1.84
C ILE A 184 -11.89 13.20 2.88
N ILE A 185 -11.78 11.89 2.63
CA ILE A 185 -12.14 10.85 3.58
C ILE A 185 -10.86 10.17 4.06
N MET A 186 -10.58 10.23 5.36
CA MET A 186 -9.44 9.59 5.99
C MET A 186 -9.88 8.31 6.71
N PHE A 187 -9.39 7.16 6.27
CA PHE A 187 -9.50 5.91 7.01
C PHE A 187 -8.28 5.71 7.91
N ARG A 188 -8.49 5.76 9.22
CA ARG A 188 -7.44 5.61 10.24
C ARG A 188 -7.54 4.24 10.90
N ASP A 189 -6.63 3.32 10.58
CA ASP A 189 -6.52 2.00 11.23
C ASP A 189 -5.73 2.09 12.54
N GLY A 190 -5.79 1.09 13.41
CA GLY A 190 -4.85 0.96 14.53
C GLY A 190 -5.09 1.87 15.74
N VAL A 191 -6.26 2.50 15.85
CA VAL A 191 -6.63 3.35 17.01
C VAL A 191 -7.56 2.58 17.95
N GLY A 192 -7.10 2.33 19.17
CA GLY A 192 -7.94 1.79 20.24
C GLY A 192 -8.83 2.86 20.88
N ASP A 193 -9.83 2.45 21.65
CA ASP A 193 -10.81 3.39 22.26
C ASP A 193 -10.14 4.49 23.10
N GLY A 194 -9.08 4.14 23.85
CA GLY A 194 -8.31 5.09 24.64
C GLY A 194 -7.50 6.11 23.85
N GLN A 195 -7.34 5.91 22.53
CA GLN A 195 -6.57 6.78 21.64
C GLN A 195 -7.46 7.63 20.73
N LEU A 196 -8.79 7.46 20.77
CA LEU A 196 -9.73 8.25 19.95
C LEU A 196 -9.59 9.75 20.19
N LYS A 197 -9.45 10.16 21.45
CA LYS A 197 -9.20 11.56 21.81
C LYS A 197 -7.91 12.09 21.17
N MET A 198 -6.86 11.26 21.14
CA MET A 198 -5.58 11.65 20.53
C MET A 198 -5.74 11.89 19.02
N THR A 199 -6.46 11.01 18.31
CA THR A 199 -6.79 11.24 16.89
C THR A 199 -7.61 12.53 16.70
N GLN A 200 -8.63 12.76 17.52
CA GLN A 200 -9.49 13.93 17.39
C GLN A 200 -8.78 15.25 17.72
N GLU A 201 -7.98 15.29 18.78
CA GLU A 201 -7.37 16.51 19.33
C GLU A 201 -6.00 16.82 18.70
N PHE A 202 -5.31 15.81 18.15
CA PHE A 202 -3.97 15.99 17.58
C PHE A 202 -3.89 15.65 16.09
N GLU A 203 -4.39 14.51 15.62
CA GLU A 203 -4.25 14.14 14.19
C GLU A 203 -5.15 14.99 13.28
N VAL A 204 -6.41 15.22 13.67
CA VAL A 204 -7.37 16.00 12.87
C VAL A 204 -6.93 17.46 12.66
N PRO A 205 -6.53 18.21 13.71
CA PRO A 205 -6.07 19.59 13.52
C PRO A 205 -4.87 19.72 12.58
N GLN A 206 -3.95 18.76 12.57
CA GLN A 206 -2.79 18.79 11.68
C GLN A 206 -3.17 18.63 10.21
N MET A 207 -4.17 17.79 9.92
CA MET A 207 -4.75 17.71 8.57
C MET A 207 -5.41 19.02 8.19
N LEU A 208 -6.19 19.64 9.09
CA LEU A 208 -6.84 20.92 8.82
C LEU A 208 -5.82 22.05 8.59
N GLN A 209 -4.73 22.09 9.37
CA GLN A 209 -3.63 23.05 9.19
C GLN A 209 -2.98 22.88 7.81
N SER A 210 -2.79 21.65 7.34
CA SER A 210 -2.22 21.40 6.00
C SER A 210 -3.07 21.97 4.86
N PHE A 211 -4.38 22.17 5.07
CA PHE A 211 -5.25 22.82 4.10
C PHE A 211 -5.04 24.34 4.11
N GLY A 212 -4.85 24.93 5.29
CA GLY A 212 -4.54 26.35 5.44
C GLY A 212 -3.22 26.76 4.77
N ASP A 213 -2.24 25.85 4.71
CA ASP A 213 -0.95 26.07 4.04
C ASP A 213 -1.08 26.29 2.52
N LEU A 214 -2.16 25.82 1.91
CA LEU A 214 -2.43 25.98 0.48
C LEU A 214 -3.08 27.34 0.15
N GLY A 215 -3.46 28.12 1.16
CA GLY A 215 -4.06 29.44 1.02
C GLY A 215 -5.41 29.57 1.73
N LEU A 216 -5.81 30.81 2.00
CA LEU A 216 -6.94 31.15 2.87
C LEU A 216 -8.33 30.70 2.35
N SER A 217 -8.46 30.41 1.05
CA SER A 217 -9.73 30.05 0.41
C SER A 217 -9.99 28.54 0.36
N TYR A 218 -8.98 27.69 0.56
CA TYR A 218 -9.13 26.25 0.43
C TYR A 218 -9.65 25.62 1.73
N LYS A 219 -10.91 25.16 1.70
CA LYS A 219 -11.60 24.59 2.87
C LYS A 219 -12.37 23.32 2.47
N PRO A 220 -11.68 22.20 2.22
CA PRO A 220 -12.33 20.95 1.85
C PRO A 220 -13.12 20.37 3.02
N LYS A 221 -14.12 19.53 2.72
CA LYS A 221 -14.83 18.77 3.75
C LYS A 221 -14.00 17.55 4.13
N LEU A 222 -13.53 17.51 5.39
CA LEU A 222 -12.81 16.37 5.94
C LEU A 222 -13.75 15.45 6.72
N THR A 223 -13.69 14.15 6.43
CA THR A 223 -14.34 13.10 7.22
C THR A 223 -13.28 12.10 7.67
N VAL A 224 -13.22 11.81 8.97
CA VAL A 224 -12.29 10.81 9.52
C VAL A 224 -13.08 9.61 10.01
N VAL A 225 -12.73 8.44 9.51
CA VAL A 225 -13.33 7.15 9.85
C VAL A 225 -12.27 6.29 10.53
N VAL A 226 -12.49 5.98 11.81
CA VAL A 226 -11.60 5.08 12.56
C VAL A 226 -11.99 3.63 12.25
N CYS A 227 -11.02 2.83 11.80
CA CYS A 227 -11.20 1.43 11.47
C CYS A 227 -10.65 0.56 12.60
N GLN A 228 -11.53 -0.18 13.29
CA GLN A 228 -11.13 -1.13 14.34
C GLN A 228 -11.33 -2.57 13.88
N LYS A 229 -10.23 -3.28 13.63
CA LYS A 229 -10.27 -4.67 13.15
C LYS A 229 -10.24 -5.72 14.26
N ARG A 230 -9.75 -5.36 15.45
CA ARG A 230 -9.55 -6.29 16.58
C ARG A 230 -10.50 -5.96 17.73
N ILE A 231 -11.80 -6.18 17.50
CA ILE A 231 -12.88 -5.92 18.48
C ILE A 231 -13.45 -7.21 19.06
N MET A 232 -14.17 -7.12 20.18
CA MET A 232 -14.85 -8.27 20.80
C MET A 232 -16.17 -8.63 20.11
N THR A 233 -16.81 -7.68 19.42
CA THR A 233 -18.08 -7.91 18.72
C THR A 233 -17.95 -9.06 17.71
N ARG A 234 -18.92 -9.97 17.73
CA ARG A 234 -19.04 -11.09 16.79
C ARG A 234 -20.41 -11.04 16.14
N ILE A 235 -20.45 -11.20 14.82
CA ILE A 235 -21.67 -11.19 14.02
C ILE A 235 -21.78 -12.56 13.37
N PHE A 236 -22.96 -13.17 13.44
CA PHE A 236 -23.24 -14.49 12.88
C PHE A 236 -24.47 -14.43 11.98
N SER A 237 -24.40 -15.12 10.84
CA SER A 237 -25.58 -15.48 10.07
C SER A 237 -26.20 -16.74 10.68
N VAL A 238 -27.51 -16.70 10.89
CA VAL A 238 -28.28 -17.81 11.44
C VAL A 238 -28.84 -18.62 10.27
N GLN A 239 -28.49 -19.90 10.18
CA GLN A 239 -29.08 -20.83 9.21
C GLN A 239 -30.02 -21.81 9.92
N GLY A 240 -31.30 -21.76 9.56
CA GLY A 240 -32.38 -22.56 10.17
C GLY A 240 -33.36 -21.72 11.01
N ASN A 241 -34.45 -22.34 11.47
CA ASN A 241 -35.43 -21.68 12.35
C ASN A 241 -34.84 -21.49 13.76
N LEU A 242 -35.03 -20.30 14.34
CA LEU A 242 -34.54 -19.91 15.67
C LEU A 242 -34.96 -20.85 16.82
N GLY A 243 -35.99 -21.69 16.62
CA GLY A 243 -36.48 -22.66 17.60
C GLY A 243 -35.80 -24.04 17.60
N CYS A 244 -34.88 -24.33 16.66
CA CYS A 244 -34.25 -25.65 16.55
C CYS A 244 -32.74 -25.51 16.26
N ASN A 245 -31.91 -25.44 17.31
CA ASN A 245 -30.44 -25.45 17.26
C ASN A 245 -29.84 -24.89 15.95
N PRO A 246 -29.97 -23.58 15.71
CA PRO A 246 -29.56 -22.99 14.45
C PRO A 246 -28.05 -23.09 14.25
N ARG A 247 -27.63 -23.39 13.02
CA ARG A 247 -26.21 -23.40 12.68
C ARG A 247 -25.73 -21.96 12.50
N LEU A 248 -24.75 -21.56 13.31
CA LEU A 248 -24.08 -20.27 13.17
C LEU A 248 -23.02 -20.36 12.07
N GLN A 249 -23.03 -19.39 11.17
CA GLN A 249 -22.03 -19.26 10.11
C GLN A 249 -21.54 -17.81 10.03
N ASN A 250 -20.40 -17.61 9.36
CA ASN A 250 -19.96 -16.26 9.04
C ASN A 250 -21.01 -15.57 8.15
N PRO A 251 -21.29 -14.28 8.37
CA PRO A 251 -22.14 -13.50 7.47
C PRO A 251 -21.54 -13.44 6.06
N LEU A 252 -22.40 -13.20 5.07
CA LEU A 252 -21.96 -12.97 3.70
C LEU A 252 -21.10 -11.68 3.62
N PRO A 253 -20.11 -11.63 2.71
CA PRO A 253 -19.28 -10.44 2.47
C PRO A 253 -20.08 -9.21 2.05
#